data_AF-A0AAN8EHJ0-F1
#
_entry.id   AF-A0AAN8EHJ0-F1
#
_cell.length_a   1.000
_cell.length_b   1.000
_cell.length_c   1.000
_cell.angle_alpha   90.00
_cell.angle_beta   90.00
_cell.angle_gamma   90.00
#
_symmetry.space_group_name_H-M   'P 1'
#
loop_
_entity.id
_entity.type
_entity.pdbx_description
1 polymer ?
#
loop_
_entity_poly.entity_id
_entity_poly.type
_entity_poly.pdbx_seq_one_letter_code
_entity_poly.pdbx_strand_id
1 'polypeptide(L)'
;MDPKIQRIIKAMNAHRKSSFSWKRGQSFPQPYHTWQNGIWQSTTSNADALSTTHDGSFSVLSWNIDFMRSFTDERMKKALSFLQQYASQVPRPSIIMLNEMLVSDLQLIQAQTWVRDQYHLTDISDEFWESGYYGTCVLIPKTMSIAKVFRVHYEHTAMERDGLFIDLAMKHQTVRICCTHLESLVADPPIRPKQLAAAAKFMHEVDASILGGDLNAIQPFDKHLHTENSLKDAYLEIGGEEDAESGMTWGQMAPTKEREKFGLSRMDKLMFCGAVELEHFETFGMDIVVDDEQAAKDMVEEEGIEKPWVTDHLGVRGDFRMISAQHTASNL
;
A
#
# COMPACT_ATOMS: atom_id res chain seq x y z
N MET A 1 19.48 11.54 -19.31
CA MET A 1 18.28 11.24 -18.48
C MET A 1 17.15 10.95 -19.43
N ASP A 2 16.39 9.88 -19.19
CA ASP A 2 15.27 9.49 -20.03
C ASP A 2 14.23 10.63 -20.16
N PRO A 3 13.74 10.98 -21.37
CA PRO A 3 12.70 11.98 -21.56
C PRO A 3 11.43 11.76 -20.72
N LYS A 4 11.05 10.50 -20.45
CA LYS A 4 9.90 10.15 -19.60
C LYS A 4 10.15 10.58 -18.15
N ILE A 5 11.33 10.25 -17.62
CA ILE A 5 11.76 10.66 -16.27
C ILE A 5 11.79 12.19 -16.16
N GLN A 6 12.26 12.90 -17.20
CA GLN A 6 12.25 14.38 -17.18
C GLN A 6 10.85 14.97 -17.12
N ARG A 7 9.89 14.40 -17.86
CA ARG A 7 8.48 14.85 -17.83
C ARG A 7 7.88 14.67 -16.43
N ILE A 8 8.16 13.54 -15.80
CA ILE A 8 7.64 13.23 -14.47
C ILE A 8 8.27 14.13 -13.41
N ILE A 9 9.59 14.32 -13.43
CA ILE A 9 10.25 15.28 -12.54
C ILE A 9 9.65 16.68 -12.71
N LYS A 10 9.37 17.10 -13.94
CA LYS A 10 8.72 18.40 -14.20
C LYS A 10 7.30 18.42 -13.63
N ALA A 11 6.53 17.36 -13.77
CA ALA A 11 5.18 17.24 -13.21
C ALA A 11 5.21 17.29 -11.68
N MET A 12 6.06 16.50 -11.03
CA MET A 12 6.27 16.54 -9.57
C MET A 12 6.63 17.94 -9.08
N ASN A 13 7.58 18.60 -9.74
CA ASN A 13 7.96 19.97 -9.38
C ASN A 13 6.81 20.98 -9.55
N ALA A 14 5.91 20.76 -10.50
CA ALA A 14 4.75 21.62 -10.71
C ALA A 14 3.66 21.43 -9.64
N HIS A 15 3.60 20.25 -9.02
CA HIS A 15 2.64 19.92 -7.96
C HIS A 15 3.20 20.06 -6.54
N ARG A 16 4.50 20.33 -6.41
CA ARG A 16 5.15 20.53 -5.13
C ARG A 16 4.43 21.59 -4.31
N LYS A 17 3.99 21.23 -3.11
CA LYS A 17 3.37 22.18 -2.19
C LYS A 17 4.44 23.03 -1.51
N SER A 18 4.09 24.28 -1.24
CA SER A 18 5.00 25.28 -0.64
C SER A 18 5.13 25.14 0.87
N SER A 19 4.14 24.52 1.53
CA SER A 19 4.12 24.28 2.97
C SER A 19 3.13 23.17 3.29
N PHE A 20 3.29 22.58 4.47
CA PHE A 20 2.43 21.52 4.98
C PHE A 20 2.13 21.75 6.46
N SER A 21 1.01 21.22 6.94
CA SER A 21 0.60 21.34 8.35
C SER A 21 1.27 20.32 9.28
N TRP A 22 1.97 19.34 8.72
CA TRP A 22 2.67 18.29 9.47
C TRP A 22 4.15 18.61 9.64
N LYS A 23 4.74 17.96 10.64
CA LYS A 23 6.19 17.89 10.84
C LYS A 23 6.64 16.47 10.53
N ARG A 24 7.61 16.32 9.61
CA ARG A 24 8.19 15.01 9.29
C ARG A 24 8.71 14.30 10.55
N GLY A 25 8.56 12.99 10.59
CA GLY A 25 8.91 12.11 11.71
C GLY A 25 7.88 12.09 12.85
N GLN A 26 6.81 12.88 12.78
CA GLN A 26 5.74 12.91 13.79
C GLN A 26 4.43 12.40 13.21
N SER A 27 3.61 11.76 14.04
CA SER A 27 2.26 11.38 13.67
C SER A 27 1.40 12.63 13.45
N PHE A 28 0.76 12.71 12.29
CA PHE A 28 -0.21 13.75 11.95
C PHE A 28 -1.59 13.12 11.73
N PRO A 29 -2.59 13.44 12.57
CA PRO A 29 -3.95 12.93 12.38
C PRO A 29 -4.54 13.36 11.04
N GLN A 30 -5.27 12.45 10.40
CA GLN A 30 -6.06 12.77 9.20
C GLN A 30 -7.45 12.13 9.31
N PRO A 31 -8.49 12.69 8.67
CA PRO A 31 -9.79 12.05 8.63
C PRO A 31 -9.78 10.82 7.72
N TYR A 32 -10.86 10.04 7.79
CA TYR A 32 -11.27 9.14 6.72
C TYR A 32 -12.61 9.58 6.17
N HIS A 33 -13.02 9.01 5.04
CA HIS A 33 -14.17 9.46 4.28
C HIS A 33 -15.16 8.30 4.10
N THR A 34 -16.43 8.58 4.32
CA THR A 34 -17.52 7.63 4.09
C THR A 34 -18.51 8.21 3.11
N TRP A 35 -18.92 7.41 2.11
CA TRP A 35 -20.00 7.82 1.22
C TRP A 35 -21.34 7.66 1.92
N GLN A 36 -22.05 8.78 2.11
CA GLN A 36 -23.38 8.85 2.71
C GLN A 36 -24.16 10.01 2.10
N ASN A 37 -25.46 9.82 1.88
CA ASN A 37 -26.36 10.86 1.35
C ASN A 37 -25.89 11.50 0.03
N GLY A 38 -25.24 10.71 -0.83
CA GLY A 38 -24.78 11.17 -2.14
C GLY A 38 -23.49 12.01 -2.13
N ILE A 39 -22.77 12.06 -1.01
CA ILE A 39 -21.50 12.79 -0.87
C ILE A 39 -20.48 11.99 -0.05
N TRP A 40 -19.19 12.24 -0.27
CA TRP A 40 -18.11 11.77 0.60
C TRP A 40 -18.04 12.69 1.83
N GLN A 41 -18.35 12.14 3.01
CA GLN A 41 -18.31 12.85 4.27
C GLN A 41 -17.02 12.54 5.02
N SER A 42 -16.31 13.59 5.41
CA SER A 42 -15.15 13.48 6.29
C SER A 42 -15.58 13.08 7.69
N THR A 43 -14.92 12.07 8.25
CA THR A 43 -15.15 11.56 9.60
C THR A 43 -13.84 11.62 10.36
N THR A 44 -13.82 12.37 11.46
CA THR A 44 -12.73 12.28 12.44
C THR A 44 -13.02 11.13 13.38
N SER A 45 -11.98 10.37 13.70
CA SER A 45 -12.07 9.11 14.41
C SER A 45 -12.78 9.28 15.77
N ASN A 46 -13.82 8.46 16.02
CA ASN A 46 -14.51 8.43 17.32
C ASN A 46 -13.94 7.28 18.16
N ALA A 47 -13.42 7.59 19.34
CA ALA A 47 -12.82 6.65 20.28
C ALA A 47 -13.79 5.56 20.81
N ASP A 48 -15.09 5.71 20.57
CA ASP A 48 -16.13 4.88 21.21
C ASP A 48 -16.61 3.66 20.39
N ALA A 49 -15.96 3.34 19.27
CA ALA A 49 -16.34 2.18 18.45
C ALA A 49 -15.73 0.86 18.95
N LEU A 50 -15.91 0.53 20.25
CA LEU A 50 -15.47 -0.75 20.84
C LEU A 50 -16.49 -1.90 20.67
N SER A 51 -17.49 -1.74 19.80
CA SER A 51 -18.54 -2.74 19.59
C SER A 51 -18.52 -3.29 18.17
N THR A 52 -17.43 -3.94 17.77
CA THR A 52 -17.40 -4.74 16.54
C THR A 52 -17.62 -6.22 16.84
N THR A 53 -18.60 -6.82 16.17
CA THR A 53 -18.83 -8.28 16.12
C THR A 53 -17.88 -9.00 15.16
N HIS A 54 -16.83 -8.30 14.68
CA HIS A 54 -15.87 -8.86 13.74
C HIS A 54 -15.16 -10.04 14.42
N ASP A 55 -15.14 -11.20 13.75
CA ASP A 55 -14.58 -12.44 14.28
C ASP A 55 -13.08 -12.34 14.58
N GLY A 56 -12.41 -11.39 13.91
CA GLY A 56 -10.98 -11.09 14.05
C GLY A 56 -10.19 -11.47 12.80
N SER A 57 -10.84 -11.99 11.75
CA SER A 57 -10.23 -12.47 10.53
C SER A 57 -10.45 -11.51 9.36
N PHE A 58 -9.38 -11.08 8.71
CA PHE A 58 -9.42 -10.10 7.63
C PHE A 58 -8.29 -10.36 6.63
N SER A 59 -8.39 -9.78 5.44
CA SER A 59 -7.32 -9.80 4.44
C SER A 59 -6.74 -8.41 4.27
N VAL A 60 -5.46 -8.36 3.98
CA VAL A 60 -4.73 -7.14 3.60
C VAL A 60 -4.17 -7.37 2.21
N LEU A 61 -4.64 -6.57 1.26
CA LEU A 61 -4.18 -6.54 -0.13
C LEU A 61 -3.31 -5.30 -0.30
N SER A 62 -2.17 -5.43 -0.95
CA SER A 62 -1.29 -4.31 -1.29
C SER A 62 -0.92 -4.34 -2.76
N TRP A 63 -1.01 -3.20 -3.44
CA TRP A 63 -0.66 -3.11 -4.86
C TRP A 63 -0.14 -1.73 -5.26
N ASN A 64 1.04 -1.67 -5.86
CA ASN A 64 1.54 -0.49 -6.55
C ASN A 64 0.90 -0.41 -7.95
N ILE A 65 0.24 0.70 -8.27
CA ILE A 65 -0.48 0.87 -9.55
C ILE A 65 0.33 1.59 -10.64
N ASP A 66 1.59 1.93 -10.36
CA ASP A 66 2.55 2.56 -11.27
C ASP A 66 2.01 3.87 -11.86
N PHE A 67 2.25 5.02 -11.21
CA PHE A 67 1.81 6.31 -11.80
C PHE A 67 2.68 6.73 -12.99
N MET A 68 3.84 6.10 -13.17
CA MET A 68 4.85 6.51 -14.13
C MET A 68 4.47 6.16 -15.57
N ARG A 69 3.69 5.09 -15.77
CA ARG A 69 3.22 4.66 -17.09
C ARG A 69 2.10 5.50 -17.68
N SER A 70 2.08 5.55 -19.00
CA SER A 70 1.01 6.16 -19.81
C SER A 70 -0.38 5.52 -19.56
N PHE A 71 -1.43 6.19 -20.04
CA PHE A 71 -2.83 5.72 -19.96
C PHE A 71 -3.29 5.39 -18.53
N THR A 72 -2.94 6.28 -17.58
CA THR A 72 -3.17 6.09 -16.14
C THR A 72 -4.63 5.77 -15.83
N ASP A 73 -5.57 6.50 -16.42
CA ASP A 73 -6.99 6.34 -16.14
C ASP A 73 -7.56 5.02 -16.69
N GLU A 74 -7.14 4.61 -17.89
CA GLU A 74 -7.52 3.34 -18.50
C GLU A 74 -6.98 2.15 -17.68
N ARG A 75 -5.71 2.22 -17.28
CA ARG A 75 -5.09 1.22 -16.39
C ARG A 75 -5.81 1.14 -15.06
N MET A 76 -6.08 2.28 -14.42
CA MET A 76 -6.74 2.32 -13.13
C MET A 76 -8.17 1.79 -13.18
N LYS A 77 -8.95 2.11 -14.22
CA LYS A 77 -10.31 1.53 -14.40
C LYS A 77 -10.26 0.01 -14.47
N LYS A 78 -9.30 -0.54 -15.22
CA LYS A 78 -9.13 -1.99 -15.32
C LYS A 78 -8.67 -2.60 -14.00
N ALA A 79 -7.70 -1.98 -13.32
CA ALA A 79 -7.23 -2.39 -12.01
C ALA A 79 -8.37 -2.43 -10.97
N LEU A 80 -9.24 -1.42 -10.95
CA LEU A 80 -10.42 -1.37 -10.06
C LEU A 80 -11.43 -2.47 -10.36
N SER A 81 -11.70 -2.76 -11.64
CA SER A 81 -12.57 -3.86 -12.05
C SER A 81 -12.03 -5.21 -11.57
N PHE A 82 -10.72 -5.43 -11.76
CA PHE A 82 -10.05 -6.63 -11.25
C PHE A 82 -10.10 -6.71 -9.72
N LEU A 83 -9.78 -5.62 -9.00
CA LEU A 83 -9.82 -5.58 -7.54
C LEU A 83 -11.22 -5.86 -6.99
N GLN A 84 -12.26 -5.33 -7.62
CA GLN A 84 -13.65 -5.62 -7.26
C GLN A 84 -13.93 -7.12 -7.35
N GLN A 85 -13.59 -7.75 -8.48
CA GLN A 85 -13.81 -9.17 -8.69
C GLN A 85 -12.98 -10.00 -7.69
N TYR A 86 -11.69 -9.68 -7.54
CA TYR A 86 -10.77 -10.42 -6.68
C TYR A 86 -11.17 -10.32 -5.20
N ALA A 87 -11.42 -9.11 -4.69
CA ALA A 87 -11.87 -8.90 -3.31
C ALA A 87 -13.23 -9.56 -3.02
N SER A 88 -14.14 -9.62 -4.00
CA SER A 88 -15.44 -10.30 -3.82
C SER A 88 -15.35 -11.82 -3.65
N GLN A 89 -14.24 -12.43 -4.06
CA GLN A 89 -13.97 -13.86 -3.91
C GLN A 89 -13.28 -14.21 -2.59
N VAL A 90 -12.75 -13.21 -1.89
CA VAL A 90 -12.13 -13.36 -0.58
C VAL A 90 -13.23 -13.52 0.48
N PRO A 91 -13.28 -14.61 1.26
CA PRO A 91 -14.38 -14.90 2.19
C PRO A 91 -14.33 -14.08 3.49
N ARG A 92 -13.57 -12.98 3.51
CA ARG A 92 -13.33 -12.12 4.67
C ARG A 92 -13.16 -10.65 4.24
N PRO A 93 -13.41 -9.67 5.14
CA PRO A 93 -13.22 -8.27 4.81
C PRO A 93 -11.79 -7.99 4.35
N SER A 94 -11.66 -7.34 3.19
CA SER A 94 -10.39 -7.09 2.51
C SER A 94 -10.03 -5.62 2.57
N ILE A 95 -9.00 -5.26 3.32
CA ILE A 95 -8.38 -3.93 3.30
C ILE A 95 -7.49 -3.84 2.07
N ILE A 96 -7.61 -2.76 1.29
CA ILE A 96 -6.82 -2.59 0.05
C ILE A 96 -5.92 -1.37 0.21
N MET A 97 -4.62 -1.59 0.12
CA MET A 97 -3.57 -0.59 0.16
C MET A 97 -3.05 -0.35 -1.25
N LEU A 98 -3.10 0.91 -1.69
CA LEU A 98 -2.61 1.28 -3.02
C LEU A 98 -1.47 2.28 -2.89
N ASN A 99 -0.39 2.03 -3.63
CA ASN A 99 0.75 2.92 -3.77
C ASN A 99 0.77 3.54 -5.16
N GLU A 100 1.53 4.64 -5.30
CA GLU A 100 1.69 5.32 -6.60
C GLU A 100 0.37 5.84 -7.19
N MET A 101 -0.54 6.28 -6.35
CA MET A 101 -1.83 6.83 -6.79
C MET A 101 -1.68 8.25 -7.30
N LEU A 102 -2.36 8.61 -8.39
CA LEU A 102 -2.59 10.00 -8.82
C LEU A 102 -3.91 10.55 -8.29
N VAL A 103 -4.12 11.87 -8.41
CA VAL A 103 -5.40 12.51 -8.08
C VAL A 103 -6.55 12.00 -8.96
N SER A 104 -6.30 11.73 -10.25
CA SER A 104 -7.32 11.15 -11.14
C SER A 104 -7.74 9.75 -10.68
N ASP A 105 -6.80 8.97 -10.15
CA ASP A 105 -7.11 7.64 -9.60
C ASP A 105 -8.01 7.72 -8.36
N LEU A 106 -7.79 8.72 -7.48
CA LEU A 106 -8.70 8.98 -6.36
C LEU A 106 -10.11 9.33 -6.84
N GLN A 107 -10.25 10.06 -7.95
CA GLN A 107 -11.55 10.37 -8.54
C GLN A 107 -12.22 9.12 -9.14
N LEU A 108 -11.44 8.26 -9.80
CA LEU A 108 -11.93 6.99 -10.35
C LEU A 108 -12.38 6.02 -9.24
N ILE A 109 -11.65 5.95 -8.12
CA ILE A 109 -12.04 5.19 -6.92
C ILE A 109 -13.37 5.72 -6.36
N GLN A 110 -13.49 7.04 -6.19
CA GLN A 110 -14.69 7.68 -5.65
C GLN A 110 -15.94 7.43 -6.51
N ALA A 111 -15.76 7.25 -7.82
CA ALA A 111 -16.87 6.99 -8.76
C ALA A 111 -17.42 5.56 -8.65
N GLN A 112 -16.62 4.60 -8.18
CA GLN A 112 -17.03 3.19 -8.12
C GLN A 112 -18.19 2.98 -7.14
N THR A 113 -19.23 2.28 -7.59
CA THR A 113 -20.39 1.95 -6.73
C THR A 113 -19.98 1.00 -5.61
N TRP A 114 -19.20 -0.04 -5.90
CA TRP A 114 -18.76 -1.02 -4.90
C TRP A 114 -17.90 -0.37 -3.79
N VAL A 115 -17.06 0.61 -4.14
CA VAL A 115 -16.29 1.40 -3.15
C VAL A 115 -17.24 2.23 -2.30
N ARG A 116 -18.14 3.00 -2.93
CA ARG A 116 -19.13 3.82 -2.22
C ARG A 116 -20.01 3.00 -1.29
N ASP A 117 -20.35 1.77 -1.66
CA ASP A 117 -21.25 0.93 -0.89
C ASP A 117 -20.50 0.24 0.26
N GLN A 118 -19.29 -0.28 0.01
CA GLN A 118 -18.62 -1.24 0.89
C GLN A 118 -17.39 -0.69 1.62
N TYR A 119 -16.85 0.47 1.21
CA TYR A 119 -15.58 0.96 1.71
C TYR A 119 -15.63 2.39 2.28
N HIS A 120 -14.76 2.62 3.27
CA HIS A 120 -14.24 3.91 3.68
C HIS A 120 -12.95 4.21 2.90
N LEU A 121 -12.66 5.49 2.66
CA LEU A 121 -11.44 5.95 1.99
C LEU A 121 -10.60 6.81 2.94
N THR A 122 -9.30 6.57 3.01
CA THR A 122 -8.40 7.50 3.72
C THR A 122 -8.26 8.82 2.98
N ASP A 123 -8.25 8.80 1.64
CA ASP A 123 -7.96 9.96 0.80
C ASP A 123 -9.00 10.10 -0.31
N ILE A 124 -9.51 11.32 -0.48
CA ILE A 124 -10.38 11.72 -1.60
C ILE A 124 -9.77 12.85 -2.45
N SER A 125 -8.61 13.35 -2.01
CA SER A 125 -7.78 14.38 -2.64
C SER A 125 -6.32 14.13 -2.26
N ASP A 126 -5.39 14.88 -2.82
CA ASP A 126 -3.97 14.84 -2.47
C ASP A 126 -3.63 15.59 -1.18
N GLU A 127 -4.61 16.08 -0.40
CA GLU A 127 -4.40 17.00 0.73
C GLU A 127 -3.26 16.58 1.66
N PHE A 128 -3.22 15.28 2.01
CA PHE A 128 -2.25 14.69 2.93
C PHE A 128 -1.04 14.05 2.24
N TRP A 129 -0.91 14.17 0.91
CA TRP A 129 0.29 13.73 0.19
C TRP A 129 1.32 14.84 0.16
N GLU A 130 2.55 14.53 0.54
CA GLU A 130 3.61 15.55 0.54
C GLU A 130 4.09 15.89 -0.87
N SER A 131 4.13 14.93 -1.79
CA SER A 131 4.54 15.21 -3.18
C SER A 131 3.55 16.14 -3.92
N GLY A 132 2.27 16.11 -3.53
CA GLY A 132 1.16 16.74 -4.26
C GLY A 132 0.88 16.14 -5.65
N TYR A 133 1.68 15.17 -6.10
CA TYR A 133 1.56 14.55 -7.42
C TYR A 133 1.07 13.12 -7.34
N TYR A 134 1.70 12.33 -6.46
CA TYR A 134 1.37 10.94 -6.21
C TYR A 134 1.39 10.60 -4.71
N GLY A 135 0.72 9.52 -4.32
CA GLY A 135 0.77 9.08 -2.92
C GLY A 135 0.14 7.72 -2.69
N THR A 136 -0.34 7.51 -1.47
CA THR A 136 -0.96 6.26 -1.03
C THR A 136 -2.40 6.49 -0.60
N CYS A 137 -3.24 5.48 -0.79
CA CYS A 137 -4.62 5.46 -0.32
C CYS A 137 -4.96 4.07 0.21
N VAL A 138 -5.79 4.00 1.24
CA VAL A 138 -6.30 2.75 1.79
C VAL A 138 -7.82 2.74 1.73
N LEU A 139 -8.37 1.64 1.21
CA LEU A 139 -9.79 1.32 1.22
C LEU A 139 -10.03 0.37 2.40
N ILE A 140 -10.87 0.78 3.36
CA ILE A 140 -11.20 -0.01 4.55
C ILE A 140 -12.66 -0.47 4.46
N PRO A 141 -12.98 -1.77 4.58
CA PRO A 141 -14.36 -2.22 4.58
C PRO A 141 -15.19 -1.52 5.66
N LYS A 142 -16.40 -1.05 5.33
CA LYS A 142 -17.33 -0.39 6.27
C LYS A 142 -17.80 -1.30 7.41
N THR A 143 -17.59 -2.61 7.27
CA THR A 143 -17.83 -3.61 8.32
C THR A 143 -16.77 -3.56 9.43
N MET A 144 -15.67 -2.82 9.24
CA MET A 144 -14.59 -2.65 10.20
C MET A 144 -14.67 -1.26 10.85
N SER A 145 -14.46 -1.19 12.17
CA SER A 145 -14.47 0.09 12.89
C SER A 145 -13.09 0.73 12.90
N ILE A 146 -12.99 1.92 12.33
CA ILE A 146 -11.79 2.74 12.32
C ILE A 146 -11.75 3.56 13.61
N ALA A 147 -10.74 3.31 14.45
CA ALA A 147 -10.50 4.04 15.69
C ALA A 147 -9.61 5.26 15.49
N LYS A 148 -8.67 5.22 14.54
CA LYS A 148 -7.74 6.32 14.24
C LYS A 148 -7.20 6.22 12.82
N VAL A 149 -6.97 7.36 12.18
CA VAL A 149 -6.15 7.45 10.95
C VAL A 149 -5.12 8.56 11.14
N PHE A 150 -3.87 8.28 10.78
CA PHE A 150 -2.79 9.27 10.84
C PHE A 150 -1.69 8.93 9.84
N ARG A 151 -0.90 9.93 9.45
CA ARG A 151 0.29 9.74 8.62
C ARG A 151 1.56 10.10 9.37
N VAL A 152 2.66 9.47 8.99
CA VAL A 152 4.00 9.87 9.41
C VAL A 152 4.82 10.09 8.14
N HIS A 153 5.00 11.35 7.77
CA HIS A 153 5.91 11.71 6.68
C HIS A 153 7.35 11.46 7.12
N TYR A 154 8.09 10.63 6.40
CA TYR A 154 9.41 10.22 6.87
C TYR A 154 10.39 11.39 6.87
N GLU A 155 11.17 11.52 7.93
CA GLU A 155 12.22 12.56 8.03
C GLU A 155 13.25 12.41 6.91
N HIS A 156 13.65 11.16 6.64
CA HIS A 156 14.58 10.82 5.59
C HIS A 156 13.83 10.37 4.34
N THR A 157 13.67 11.28 3.39
CA THR A 157 13.15 10.97 2.06
C THR A 157 13.57 12.04 1.04
N ALA A 158 13.90 11.59 -0.18
CA ALA A 158 14.08 12.45 -1.34
C ALA A 158 12.85 12.44 -2.26
N MET A 159 11.95 11.49 -2.06
CA MET A 159 10.76 11.24 -2.87
C MET A 159 9.46 11.47 -2.07
N GLU A 160 9.51 12.21 -0.97
CA GLU A 160 8.33 12.66 -0.21
C GLU A 160 7.49 11.49 0.35
N ARG A 161 8.17 10.42 0.79
CA ARG A 161 7.57 9.17 1.30
C ARG A 161 6.97 9.31 2.71
N ASP A 162 5.93 8.54 2.97
CA ASP A 162 5.26 8.46 4.27
C ASP A 162 4.73 7.05 4.58
N GLY A 163 4.41 6.84 5.86
CA GLY A 163 3.58 5.72 6.31
C GLY A 163 2.17 6.21 6.66
N LEU A 164 1.15 5.61 6.04
CA LEU A 164 -0.26 5.83 6.32
C LEU A 164 -0.78 4.76 7.29
N PHE A 165 -1.14 5.18 8.50
CA PHE A 165 -1.55 4.32 9.58
C PHE A 165 -3.06 4.39 9.84
N ILE A 166 -3.67 3.22 10.04
CA ILE A 166 -5.08 3.05 10.37
C ILE A 166 -5.18 2.10 11.56
N ASP A 167 -5.71 2.59 12.68
CA ASP A 167 -6.05 1.75 13.84
C ASP A 167 -7.49 1.26 13.69
N LEU A 168 -7.66 -0.06 13.69
CA LEU A 168 -8.95 -0.73 13.60
C LEU A 168 -9.28 -1.37 14.95
N ALA A 169 -10.46 -1.06 15.48
CA ALA A 169 -10.97 -1.65 16.71
C ALA A 169 -11.55 -3.05 16.44
N MET A 170 -10.95 -4.08 17.05
CA MET A 170 -11.37 -5.47 16.95
C MET A 170 -11.62 -6.04 18.35
N LYS A 171 -12.89 -6.07 18.77
CA LYS A 171 -13.29 -6.49 20.13
C LYS A 171 -12.56 -5.66 21.21
N HIS A 172 -11.59 -6.27 21.90
CA HIS A 172 -10.78 -5.66 22.97
C HIS A 172 -9.34 -5.37 22.54
N GLN A 173 -9.02 -5.51 21.26
CA GLN A 173 -7.69 -5.29 20.71
C GLN A 173 -7.73 -4.25 19.59
N THR A 174 -6.60 -3.58 19.38
CA THR A 174 -6.36 -2.68 18.26
C THR A 174 -5.40 -3.33 17.29
N VAL A 175 -5.79 -3.40 16.02
CA VAL A 175 -4.87 -3.74 14.93
C VAL A 175 -4.55 -2.50 14.11
N ARG A 176 -3.26 -2.25 13.90
CA ARG A 176 -2.78 -1.12 13.09
C ARG A 176 -2.35 -1.59 11.72
N ILE A 177 -2.92 -0.98 10.70
CA ILE A 177 -2.52 -1.15 9.30
C ILE A 177 -1.57 -0.01 8.94
N CYS A 178 -0.47 -0.31 8.28
CA CYS A 178 0.46 0.68 7.74
C CYS A 178 0.64 0.46 6.23
N CYS A 179 0.11 1.37 5.42
CA CYS A 179 0.41 1.42 3.99
C CYS A 179 1.60 2.36 3.76
N THR A 180 2.66 1.88 3.15
CA THR A 180 3.87 2.69 2.89
C THR A 180 4.43 2.40 1.51
N HIS A 181 5.04 3.40 0.88
CA HIS A 181 5.91 3.20 -0.28
C HIS A 181 7.29 3.73 0.10
N LEU A 182 8.26 2.84 0.32
CA LEU A 182 9.61 3.23 0.75
C LEU A 182 10.41 3.89 -0.38
N GLU A 183 11.56 4.46 -0.03
CA GLU A 183 12.43 5.15 -0.99
C GLU A 183 12.83 4.25 -2.14
N SER A 184 12.45 4.64 -3.36
CA SER A 184 12.84 3.94 -4.57
C SER A 184 14.31 4.17 -4.93
N LEU A 185 14.81 3.32 -5.83
CA LEU A 185 16.17 3.34 -6.35
C LEU A 185 17.25 3.12 -5.27
N VAL A 186 18.49 3.01 -5.74
CA VAL A 186 19.67 2.91 -4.87
C VAL A 186 20.01 4.31 -4.35
N ALA A 187 20.24 4.43 -3.04
CA ALA A 187 20.72 5.64 -2.39
C ALA A 187 22.01 5.38 -1.59
N ASP A 188 22.89 6.37 -1.54
CA ASP A 188 24.10 6.37 -0.70
C ASP A 188 24.19 7.70 0.09
N PRO A 189 24.02 7.69 1.43
CA PRO A 189 23.73 6.53 2.27
C PRO A 189 22.32 5.95 2.03
N PRO A 190 22.07 4.66 2.38
CA PRO A 190 20.76 4.05 2.20
C PRO A 190 19.68 4.70 3.08
N ILE A 191 18.50 4.92 2.49
CA ILE A 191 17.37 5.64 3.14
C ILE A 191 16.34 4.67 3.71
N ARG A 192 15.98 3.61 2.97
CA ARG A 192 14.95 2.63 3.35
C ARG A 192 15.10 2.04 4.76
N PRO A 193 16.31 1.70 5.27
CA PRO A 193 16.44 1.19 6.64
C PRO A 193 15.89 2.18 7.69
N LYS A 194 16.12 3.49 7.50
CA LYS A 194 15.63 4.52 8.42
C LYS A 194 14.12 4.70 8.33
N GLN A 195 13.54 4.57 7.13
CA GLN A 195 12.10 4.68 6.92
C GLN A 195 11.35 3.50 7.53
N LEU A 196 11.79 2.27 7.26
CA LEU A 196 11.14 1.10 7.86
C LEU A 196 11.28 1.12 9.39
N ALA A 197 12.45 1.53 9.92
CA ALA A 197 12.62 1.69 11.35
C ALA A 197 11.73 2.79 11.95
N ALA A 198 11.47 3.87 11.22
CA ALA A 198 10.51 4.88 11.65
C ALA A 198 9.09 4.32 11.69
N ALA A 199 8.67 3.56 10.67
CA ALA A 199 7.35 2.94 10.65
C ALA A 199 7.17 1.87 11.73
N ALA A 200 8.17 1.01 11.93
CA ALA A 200 8.16 -0.07 12.89
C ALA A 200 7.98 0.42 14.34
N LYS A 201 8.51 1.61 14.69
CA LYS A 201 8.26 2.23 16.00
C LYS A 201 6.76 2.36 16.28
N PHE A 202 5.99 2.85 15.30
CA PHE A 202 4.54 2.96 15.43
C PHE A 202 3.84 1.60 15.37
N MET A 203 4.39 0.61 14.65
CA MET A 203 3.80 -0.73 14.61
C MET A 203 3.79 -1.42 15.98
N HIS A 204 4.77 -1.15 16.84
CA HIS A 204 4.89 -1.77 18.16
C HIS A 204 4.08 -1.07 19.27
N GLU A 205 3.30 -0.05 18.95
CA GLU A 205 2.51 0.74 19.95
C GLU A 205 1.11 0.17 20.23
N VAL A 206 0.67 -0.86 19.49
CA VAL A 206 -0.67 -1.46 19.59
C VAL A 206 -0.57 -2.98 19.71
N ASP A 207 -1.70 -3.65 19.94
CA ASP A 207 -1.73 -5.10 20.18
C ASP A 207 -1.19 -5.90 19.00
N ALA A 208 -1.51 -5.49 17.76
CA ALA A 208 -0.98 -6.10 16.55
C ALA A 208 -0.85 -5.07 15.41
N SER A 209 0.09 -5.31 14.49
CA SER A 209 0.28 -4.46 13.33
C SER A 209 0.60 -5.24 12.07
N ILE A 210 0.12 -4.73 10.93
CA ILE A 210 0.45 -5.20 9.58
C ILE A 210 0.89 -3.99 8.77
N LEU A 211 2.09 -4.04 8.21
CA LEU A 211 2.64 -3.08 7.28
C LEU A 211 2.70 -3.70 5.89
N GLY A 212 2.33 -2.94 4.88
CA GLY A 212 2.48 -3.37 3.50
C GLY A 212 2.63 -2.22 2.53
N GLY A 213 2.98 -2.60 1.31
CA GLY A 213 3.21 -1.70 0.20
C GLY A 213 4.43 -2.09 -0.61
N ASP A 214 4.78 -1.22 -1.55
CA ASP A 214 6.05 -1.29 -2.25
C ASP A 214 7.19 -0.83 -1.34
N LEU A 215 7.95 -1.80 -0.84
CA LEU A 215 9.09 -1.55 0.03
C LEU A 215 10.40 -1.33 -0.75
N ASN A 216 10.36 -1.36 -2.09
CA ASN A 216 11.51 -1.18 -2.97
C ASN A 216 12.72 -2.02 -2.53
N ALA A 217 12.48 -3.28 -2.17
CA ALA A 217 13.48 -4.16 -1.59
C ALA A 217 14.47 -4.70 -2.66
N ILE A 218 15.36 -3.82 -3.13
CA ILE A 218 16.26 -4.06 -4.26
C ILE A 218 17.75 -4.15 -3.88
N GLN A 219 18.10 -3.96 -2.60
CA GLN A 219 19.49 -4.03 -2.12
C GLN A 219 19.66 -5.12 -1.05
N PRO A 220 20.88 -5.64 -0.83
CA PRO A 220 21.11 -6.73 0.13
C PRO A 220 20.60 -6.45 1.55
N PHE A 221 20.58 -5.18 1.99
CA PHE A 221 20.06 -4.84 3.31
C PHE A 221 18.55 -5.06 3.46
N ASP A 222 17.79 -4.93 2.35
CA ASP A 222 16.34 -5.04 2.36
C ASP A 222 15.84 -6.44 2.75
N LYS A 223 16.71 -7.44 2.67
CA LYS A 223 16.43 -8.84 3.04
C LYS A 223 16.22 -9.03 4.52
N HIS A 224 16.86 -8.21 5.36
CA HIS A 224 16.86 -8.40 6.81
C HIS A 224 16.17 -7.28 7.59
N LEU A 225 15.67 -6.23 6.91
CA LEU A 225 15.01 -5.12 7.58
C LEU A 225 13.81 -5.54 8.45
N HIS A 226 13.08 -6.59 8.09
CA HIS A 226 12.02 -7.13 8.93
C HIS A 226 12.56 -7.61 10.29
N THR A 227 13.61 -8.43 10.29
CA THR A 227 14.22 -8.97 11.51
C THR A 227 14.87 -7.86 12.35
N GLU A 228 15.57 -6.92 11.72
CA GLU A 228 16.17 -5.75 12.40
C GLU A 228 15.14 -4.88 13.14
N ASN A 229 13.90 -4.89 12.67
CA ASN A 229 12.80 -4.12 13.24
C ASN A 229 11.81 -4.96 14.06
N SER A 230 12.17 -6.21 14.38
CA SER A 230 11.32 -7.15 15.12
C SER A 230 9.95 -7.38 14.47
N LEU A 231 9.94 -7.43 13.13
CA LEU A 231 8.79 -7.75 12.31
C LEU A 231 8.98 -9.11 11.65
N LYS A 232 7.88 -9.83 11.43
CA LYS A 232 7.83 -11.02 10.57
C LYS A 232 7.54 -10.62 9.14
N ASP A 233 8.11 -11.32 8.17
CA ASP A 233 7.78 -11.18 6.73
C ASP A 233 6.77 -12.27 6.36
N ALA A 234 5.62 -11.89 5.81
CA ALA A 234 4.51 -12.81 5.55
C ALA A 234 4.87 -13.91 4.53
N TYR A 235 5.66 -13.58 3.50
CA TYR A 235 6.09 -14.56 2.51
C TYR A 235 7.04 -15.58 3.13
N LEU A 236 7.98 -15.13 3.96
CA LEU A 236 8.94 -16.02 4.63
C LEU A 236 8.28 -16.86 5.74
N GLU A 237 7.29 -16.31 6.45
CA GLU A 237 6.58 -17.03 7.53
C GLU A 237 5.84 -18.27 7.00
N ILE A 238 5.32 -18.23 5.77
CA ILE A 238 4.67 -19.39 5.13
C ILE A 238 5.67 -20.35 4.45
N GLY A 239 6.97 -20.16 4.67
CA GLY A 239 8.03 -21.00 4.09
C GLY A 239 8.54 -20.54 2.72
N GLY A 240 8.22 -19.32 2.31
CA GLY A 240 8.86 -18.70 1.14
C GLY A 240 10.36 -18.50 1.34
N GLU A 241 11.11 -18.46 0.25
CA GLU A 241 12.56 -18.29 0.27
C GLU A 241 12.94 -16.94 -0.34
N GLU A 242 13.73 -16.15 0.38
CA GLU A 242 14.23 -14.88 -0.15
C GLU A 242 14.99 -15.13 -1.46
N ASP A 243 14.81 -14.22 -2.43
CA ASP A 243 15.33 -14.32 -3.80
C ASP A 243 14.75 -15.44 -4.69
N ALA A 244 13.81 -16.26 -4.20
CA ALA A 244 13.11 -17.21 -5.08
C ALA A 244 12.22 -16.47 -6.08
N GLU A 245 12.25 -16.92 -7.34
CA GLU A 245 11.47 -16.30 -8.43
C GLU A 245 9.96 -16.28 -8.13
N SER A 246 9.45 -17.30 -7.43
CA SER A 246 8.05 -17.39 -7.00
C SER A 246 7.62 -16.31 -6.01
N GLY A 247 8.57 -15.66 -5.33
CA GLY A 247 8.32 -14.54 -4.43
C GLY A 247 8.48 -13.18 -5.08
N MET A 248 8.95 -13.09 -6.32
CA MET A 248 9.20 -11.81 -6.98
C MET A 248 7.89 -11.11 -7.31
N THR A 249 7.80 -9.81 -7.02
CA THR A 249 6.60 -9.00 -7.27
C THR A 249 6.81 -7.94 -8.33
N TRP A 250 8.06 -7.71 -8.74
CA TRP A 250 8.39 -6.77 -9.79
C TRP A 250 9.29 -7.41 -10.85
N GLY A 251 9.13 -6.92 -12.07
CA GLY A 251 9.96 -7.25 -13.23
C GLY A 251 9.20 -8.08 -14.26
N GLN A 252 8.29 -8.96 -13.86
CA GLN A 252 7.55 -9.82 -14.79
C GLN A 252 6.74 -9.02 -15.81
N MET A 253 6.14 -7.91 -15.36
CA MET A 253 5.33 -6.99 -16.16
C MET A 253 6.03 -5.65 -16.44
N ALA A 254 7.34 -5.56 -16.16
CA ALA A 254 8.16 -4.38 -16.44
C ALA A 254 8.49 -4.27 -17.95
N PRO A 255 8.90 -3.08 -18.45
CA PRO A 255 9.45 -2.97 -19.80
C PRO A 255 10.62 -3.92 -20.00
N THR A 256 10.72 -4.56 -21.17
CA THR A 256 11.70 -5.62 -21.41
C THR A 256 13.13 -5.15 -21.12
N LYS A 257 13.46 -3.91 -21.53
CA LYS A 257 14.79 -3.30 -21.27
C LYS A 257 15.09 -3.10 -19.79
N GLU A 258 14.07 -2.79 -18.99
CA GLU A 258 14.23 -2.60 -17.54
C GLU A 258 14.37 -3.94 -16.84
N ARG A 259 13.55 -4.93 -17.20
CA ARG A 259 13.67 -6.30 -16.69
C ARG A 259 15.04 -6.89 -17.03
N GLU A 260 15.55 -6.70 -18.25
CA GLU A 260 16.90 -7.16 -18.65
C GLU A 260 18.02 -6.47 -17.84
N LYS A 261 17.82 -5.21 -17.48
CA LYS A 261 18.83 -4.41 -16.77
C LYS A 261 18.84 -4.67 -15.27
N PHE A 262 17.67 -4.80 -14.66
CA PHE A 262 17.50 -4.84 -13.21
C PHE A 262 17.11 -6.22 -12.67
N GLY A 263 16.63 -7.13 -13.53
CA GLY A 263 16.16 -8.45 -13.15
C GLY A 263 14.78 -8.41 -12.48
N LEU A 264 14.44 -9.51 -11.81
CA LEU A 264 13.24 -9.61 -10.98
C LEU A 264 13.58 -9.23 -9.53
N SER A 265 12.61 -8.70 -8.81
CA SER A 265 12.77 -8.38 -7.38
C SER A 265 11.46 -8.52 -6.59
N ARG A 266 11.57 -8.79 -5.29
CA ARG A 266 10.45 -8.87 -4.35
C ARG A 266 10.27 -7.54 -3.65
N MET A 267 9.77 -6.55 -4.37
CA MET A 267 9.62 -5.17 -3.88
C MET A 267 8.46 -5.04 -2.90
N ASP A 268 7.33 -5.67 -3.21
CA ASP A 268 6.08 -5.59 -2.46
C ASP A 268 6.08 -6.65 -1.37
N LYS A 269 5.88 -6.22 -0.12
CA LYS A 269 5.93 -7.12 1.04
C LYS A 269 4.79 -6.81 2.00
N LEU A 270 4.37 -7.83 2.75
CA LEU A 270 3.58 -7.66 3.96
C LEU A 270 4.46 -8.07 5.15
N MET A 271 4.56 -7.19 6.14
CA MET A 271 5.28 -7.43 7.39
C MET A 271 4.33 -7.25 8.57
N PHE A 272 4.51 -8.01 9.64
CA PHE A 272 3.58 -7.96 10.77
C PHE A 272 4.24 -8.27 12.12
N CYS A 273 3.58 -7.86 13.20
CA CYS A 273 4.00 -8.14 14.57
C CYS A 273 2.81 -8.12 15.55
N GLY A 274 3.06 -8.58 16.78
CA GLY A 274 2.07 -8.56 17.86
C GLY A 274 1.06 -9.73 17.80
N ALA A 275 -0.12 -9.52 18.38
CA ALA A 275 -1.18 -10.50 18.58
C ALA A 275 -2.00 -10.80 17.31
N VAL A 276 -1.30 -11.12 16.22
CA VAL A 276 -1.90 -11.53 14.94
C VAL A 276 -1.17 -12.73 14.36
N GLU A 277 -1.93 -13.63 13.75
CA GLU A 277 -1.43 -14.79 13.02
C GLU A 277 -1.72 -14.63 11.53
N LEU A 278 -0.75 -15.00 10.70
CA LEU A 278 -0.92 -15.12 9.26
C LEU A 278 -1.45 -16.52 8.94
N GLU A 279 -2.60 -16.61 8.29
CA GLU A 279 -3.21 -17.87 7.87
C GLU A 279 -2.85 -18.24 6.42
N HIS A 280 -2.66 -17.23 5.56
CA HIS A 280 -2.35 -17.44 4.15
C HIS A 280 -1.67 -16.21 3.54
N PHE A 281 -0.80 -16.43 2.55
CA PHE A 281 -0.18 -15.38 1.74
C PHE A 281 -0.12 -15.81 0.27
N GLU A 282 -0.41 -14.88 -0.64
CA GLU A 282 -0.24 -15.09 -2.08
C GLU A 282 0.06 -13.78 -2.83
N THR A 283 0.58 -13.90 -4.05
CA THR A 283 0.64 -12.81 -5.03
C THR A 283 -0.59 -12.82 -5.93
N PHE A 284 -1.01 -11.66 -6.45
CA PHE A 284 -2.11 -11.53 -7.38
C PHE A 284 -1.83 -10.49 -8.47
N GLY A 285 -2.73 -10.36 -9.45
CA GLY A 285 -2.70 -9.26 -10.41
C GLY A 285 -1.75 -9.48 -11.60
N MET A 286 -1.26 -10.71 -11.79
CA MET A 286 -0.49 -11.09 -12.97
C MET A 286 -1.35 -10.96 -14.23
N ASP A 287 -0.75 -10.41 -15.30
CA ASP A 287 -1.34 -10.39 -16.65
C ASP A 287 -2.69 -9.65 -16.74
N ILE A 288 -2.94 -8.68 -15.85
CA ILE A 288 -4.11 -7.79 -15.97
C ILE A 288 -3.80 -6.72 -17.00
N VAL A 289 -4.59 -6.67 -18.08
CA VAL A 289 -4.34 -5.83 -19.25
C VAL A 289 -5.49 -4.87 -19.53
N VAL A 290 -5.16 -3.70 -20.07
CA VAL A 290 -6.13 -2.67 -20.51
C VAL A 290 -7.01 -3.21 -21.65
N ASP A 291 -8.31 -2.89 -21.60
CA ASP A 291 -9.30 -3.35 -22.59
C ASP A 291 -9.38 -2.45 -23.84
N ASP A 292 -9.00 -1.17 -23.73
CA ASP A 292 -9.04 -0.22 -24.84
C ASP A 292 -7.95 -0.56 -25.87
N GLU A 293 -8.36 -0.92 -27.09
CA GLU A 293 -7.45 -1.43 -28.13
C GLU A 293 -6.39 -0.41 -28.56
N GLN A 294 -6.74 0.87 -28.60
CA GLN A 294 -5.82 1.92 -29.04
C GLN A 294 -4.79 2.20 -27.95
N ALA A 295 -5.24 2.40 -26.71
CA ALA A 295 -4.35 2.54 -25.55
C ALA A 295 -3.45 1.32 -25.40
N ALA A 296 -4.01 0.11 -25.54
CA ALA A 296 -3.27 -1.14 -25.47
C ALA A 296 -2.11 -1.20 -26.48
N LYS A 297 -2.39 -0.81 -27.74
CA LYS A 297 -1.39 -0.78 -28.80
C LYS A 297 -0.30 0.26 -28.50
N ASP A 298 -0.70 1.48 -28.16
CA ASP A 298 0.23 2.57 -27.90
C ASP A 298 1.14 2.27 -26.69
N MET A 299 0.59 1.64 -25.63
CA MET A 299 1.39 1.19 -24.49
C MET A 299 2.47 0.19 -24.90
N VAL A 300 2.14 -0.83 -25.69
CA VAL A 300 3.12 -1.86 -26.13
C VAL A 300 4.21 -1.22 -26.99
N GLU A 301 3.83 -0.35 -27.93
CA GLU A 301 4.76 0.29 -28.86
C GLU A 301 5.66 1.34 -28.19
N GLU A 302 5.10 2.18 -27.31
CA GLU A 302 5.82 3.30 -26.69
C GLU A 302 6.59 2.89 -25.43
N GLU A 303 6.05 2.00 -24.60
CA GLU A 303 6.65 1.60 -23.33
C GLU A 303 7.58 0.39 -23.48
N GLY A 304 7.53 -0.34 -24.60
CA GLY A 304 8.36 -1.52 -24.82
C GLY A 304 8.05 -2.67 -23.85
N ILE A 305 6.77 -2.81 -23.50
CA ILE A 305 6.20 -3.88 -22.68
C ILE A 305 5.59 -4.96 -23.59
N GLU A 306 5.53 -6.22 -23.14
CA GLU A 306 5.04 -7.32 -23.98
C GLU A 306 3.51 -7.33 -24.11
N LYS A 307 2.81 -6.84 -23.08
CA LYS A 307 1.36 -6.70 -23.04
C LYS A 307 1.01 -5.37 -22.35
N PRO A 308 -0.18 -4.81 -22.59
CA PRO A 308 -0.60 -3.53 -22.00
C PRO A 308 -1.05 -3.71 -20.54
N TRP A 309 -0.11 -4.14 -19.70
CA TRP A 309 -0.36 -4.41 -18.29
C TRP A 309 -0.75 -3.14 -17.53
N VAL A 310 -1.66 -3.29 -16.57
CA VAL A 310 -2.15 -2.16 -15.76
C VAL A 310 -1.08 -1.62 -14.80
N THR A 311 -0.05 -2.39 -14.47
CA THR A 311 1.11 -2.01 -13.64
C THR A 311 2.29 -2.97 -13.94
N ASP A 312 3.50 -2.61 -13.53
CA ASP A 312 4.67 -3.52 -13.47
C ASP A 312 4.72 -4.42 -12.23
N HIS A 313 3.86 -4.17 -11.24
CA HIS A 313 3.86 -4.90 -9.98
C HIS A 313 2.79 -6.00 -9.91
N LEU A 314 3.14 -7.13 -9.31
CA LEU A 314 2.17 -8.01 -8.69
C LEU A 314 1.69 -7.43 -7.37
N GLY A 315 0.41 -7.62 -7.06
CA GLY A 315 -0.11 -7.36 -5.74
C GLY A 315 0.23 -8.49 -4.78
N VAL A 316 0.19 -8.22 -3.48
CA VAL A 316 0.34 -9.23 -2.42
C VAL A 316 -0.88 -9.23 -1.51
N ARG A 317 -1.36 -10.42 -1.15
CA ARG A 317 -2.45 -10.63 -0.18
C ARG A 317 -1.95 -11.44 1.00
N GLY A 318 -2.28 -10.98 2.19
CA GLY A 318 -2.14 -11.75 3.42
C GLY A 318 -3.49 -11.88 4.12
N ASP A 319 -3.84 -13.08 4.54
CA ASP A 319 -5.01 -13.36 5.36
C ASP A 319 -4.57 -13.49 6.82
N PHE A 320 -5.14 -12.65 7.68
CA PHE A 320 -4.75 -12.53 9.06
C PHE A 320 -5.91 -12.87 9.99
N ARG A 321 -5.56 -13.35 11.19
CA ARG A 321 -6.49 -13.59 12.29
C ARG A 321 -5.91 -13.02 13.58
N MET A 322 -6.69 -12.20 14.27
CA MET A 322 -6.35 -11.76 15.61
C MET A 322 -6.32 -12.94 16.58
N ILE A 323 -5.24 -13.05 17.34
CA ILE A 323 -5.10 -14.01 18.43
C ILE A 323 -5.17 -13.28 19.77
N SER A 324 -5.46 -14.00 20.85
CA SER A 324 -5.37 -13.40 22.18
C SER A 324 -3.93 -13.06 22.48
N ALA A 325 -3.65 -11.82 22.91
CA ALA A 325 -2.36 -11.47 23.48
C ALA A 325 -2.03 -12.46 24.60
N GLN A 326 -1.03 -13.32 24.40
CA GLN A 326 -0.50 -14.12 25.48
C GLN A 326 0.08 -13.13 26.48
N HIS A 327 -0.47 -13.08 27.70
CA HIS A 327 0.27 -12.54 28.84
C HIS A 327 1.53 -13.41 28.97
N THR A 328 2.62 -12.99 28.34
CA THR A 328 3.94 -13.39 28.76
C THR A 328 4.10 -12.79 30.15
N ALA A 329 3.68 -13.54 31.16
CA ALA A 329 4.21 -13.39 32.50
C ALA A 329 5.71 -13.58 32.36
N SER A 330 6.43 -12.46 32.26
CA SER A 330 7.87 -12.40 32.47
C SER A 330 8.13 -12.93 33.87
N ASN A 331 8.40 -14.24 33.95
CA ASN A 331 8.96 -14.83 35.14
C ASN A 331 10.42 -14.36 35.22
N LEU A 332 10.62 -13.40 36.14
CA LEU A 332 11.84 -13.05 36.89
C LEU A 332 13.11 -12.69 36.11
#